data_AF-A0A965HKT9-F1
#
_entry.id   AF-A0A965HKT9-F1
#
_cell.length_a   1.000
_cell.length_b   1.000
_cell.length_c   1.000
_cell.angle_alpha   90.00
_cell.angle_beta   90.00
_cell.angle_gamma   90.00
#
_symmetry.space_group_name_H-M   'P 1'
#
loop_
_entity.id
_entity.type
_entity.pdbx_description
1 polymer ?
#
loop_
_entity_poly.entity_id
_entity_poly.type
_entity_poly.pdbx_seq_one_letter_code
_entity_poly.pdbx_strand_id
1 'polypeptide(L)'
;MKNNIKIAIALLGIISLSGNLQAQTVNLINNMQSFYMGNGSTLLNPNTEFYIGTFDGKTTSQIQSLITADSTQNHYNIFSSFNILASYRTQTSDFGVVFGPQDGETETGTVVGFNGNTPVSFFNNKAMQVVVFSPVDGNNSPGNLLQIGIYGAYDFGAGAAVNFMTSDVSDVNSFAFATSDLVAGDPAQIGAKAIVGTGGPAGTSSFSLSTATVPEPSSASLLLLGASALVALRRLRKNV
;
A
#
# COMPACT_ATOMS: atom_id res chain seq x y z
N MET A 1 -15.74 -19.51 51.04
CA MET A 1 -15.61 -18.04 50.99
C MET A 1 -14.42 -17.68 50.11
N LYS A 2 -14.67 -16.85 49.10
CA LYS A 2 -13.74 -16.08 48.26
C LYS A 2 -12.94 -16.89 47.21
N ASN A 3 -12.85 -16.54 45.93
CA ASN A 3 -13.66 -15.72 45.02
C ASN A 3 -13.01 -15.96 43.64
N ASN A 4 -13.50 -16.92 42.87
CA ASN A 4 -13.01 -17.24 41.51
C ASN A 4 -13.61 -16.29 40.46
N ILE A 5 -13.65 -14.99 40.76
CA ILE A 5 -14.19 -13.96 39.88
C ILE A 5 -13.00 -13.11 39.43
N LYS A 6 -12.49 -13.36 38.21
CA LYS A 6 -11.75 -12.34 37.41
C LYS A 6 -11.33 -12.75 35.98
N ILE A 7 -11.91 -13.79 35.38
CA ILE A 7 -11.73 -14.06 33.93
C ILE A 7 -13.09 -14.37 33.32
N ALA A 8 -14.02 -13.41 33.43
CA ALA A 8 -15.39 -13.55 32.94
C ALA A 8 -15.92 -12.27 32.26
N ILE A 9 -15.03 -11.41 31.76
CA ILE A 9 -15.43 -10.17 31.05
C ILE A 9 -14.94 -10.14 29.58
N ALA A 10 -14.13 -11.11 29.14
CA ALA A 10 -13.67 -11.17 27.75
C ALA A 10 -14.57 -11.99 26.79
N LEU A 11 -15.65 -12.61 27.27
CA LEU A 11 -16.40 -13.64 26.51
C LEU A 11 -17.90 -13.34 26.29
N LEU A 12 -18.40 -12.14 26.62
CA LEU A 12 -19.83 -11.80 26.50
C LEU A 12 -20.13 -10.53 25.69
N GLY A 13 -19.16 -10.07 24.88
CA GLY A 13 -19.39 -9.06 23.83
C GLY A 13 -19.61 -9.66 22.44
N ILE A 14 -19.65 -10.99 22.34
CA ILE A 14 -20.05 -11.71 21.13
C ILE A 14 -21.55 -11.97 21.26
N ILE A 15 -22.31 -11.71 20.20
CA ILE A 15 -23.78 -11.81 20.08
C ILE A 15 -24.54 -10.48 20.31
N SER A 16 -24.31 -9.49 19.44
CA SER A 16 -25.40 -8.70 18.84
C SER A 16 -24.86 -7.79 17.72
N LEU A 17 -24.80 -8.30 16.49
CA LEU A 17 -24.99 -7.61 15.20
C LEU A 17 -24.47 -8.52 14.08
N SER A 18 -25.29 -9.50 13.70
CA SER A 18 -25.17 -10.17 12.42
C SER A 18 -25.40 -9.15 11.30
N GLY A 19 -24.29 -8.63 10.76
CA GLY A 19 -24.24 -7.73 9.60
C GLY A 19 -22.93 -6.94 9.55
N ASN A 20 -21.97 -7.41 8.74
CA ASN A 20 -20.67 -6.80 8.40
C ASN A 20 -19.51 -7.02 9.40
N LEU A 21 -18.98 -8.23 9.50
CA LEU A 21 -17.64 -8.49 10.03
C LEU A 21 -16.62 -8.44 8.88
N GLN A 22 -15.79 -7.38 8.77
CA GLN A 22 -14.40 -7.46 8.25
C GLN A 22 -13.62 -6.20 8.69
N ALA A 23 -12.95 -6.25 9.84
CA ALA A 23 -11.91 -5.30 10.17
C ALA A 23 -10.55 -5.98 10.02
N GLN A 24 -10.02 -6.05 8.79
CA GLN A 24 -8.59 -6.32 8.61
C GLN A 24 -7.81 -5.02 8.73
N THR A 25 -6.59 -5.12 9.25
CA THR A 25 -5.62 -4.04 9.19
C THR A 25 -4.50 -4.38 8.22
N VAL A 26 -3.92 -3.34 7.62
CA VAL A 26 -2.67 -3.42 6.86
C VAL A 26 -1.63 -2.54 7.52
N ASN A 27 -0.50 -3.10 7.91
CA ASN A 27 0.63 -2.31 8.38
C ASN A 27 1.57 -2.04 7.21
N LEU A 28 1.91 -0.77 6.96
CA LEU A 28 2.95 -0.39 6.02
C LEU A 28 4.09 0.28 6.78
N ILE A 29 5.26 -0.33 6.69
CA ILE A 29 6.39 0.00 7.57
C ILE A 29 7.65 0.13 6.72
N ASN A 30 8.38 1.24 6.82
CA ASN A 30 9.72 1.37 6.23
C ASN A 30 10.83 1.74 7.23
N ASN A 31 10.51 1.95 8.50
CA ASN A 31 11.48 2.37 9.52
C ASN A 31 12.52 1.30 9.91
N MET A 32 12.54 0.15 9.23
CA MET A 32 13.48 -0.94 9.50
C MET A 32 14.71 -0.89 8.60
N GLN A 33 14.64 -0.20 7.46
CA GLN A 33 15.72 -0.15 6.48
C GLN A 33 15.66 1.14 5.67
N SER A 34 16.83 1.71 5.34
CA SER A 34 16.87 2.95 4.57
C SER A 34 16.23 2.78 3.19
N PHE A 35 15.43 3.79 2.81
CA PHE A 35 14.76 3.86 1.53
C PHE A 35 15.15 5.15 0.82
N TYR A 36 15.77 5.00 -0.34
CA TYR A 36 16.34 6.08 -1.13
C TYR A 36 15.53 6.39 -2.40
N MET A 37 15.70 7.61 -2.89
CA MET A 37 15.44 7.98 -4.28
C MET A 37 16.29 7.11 -5.22
N GLY A 38 16.00 7.14 -6.52
CA GLY A 38 16.68 6.31 -7.52
C GLY A 38 18.16 6.61 -7.75
N ASN A 39 18.71 7.67 -7.12
CA ASN A 39 20.16 7.90 -7.07
C ASN A 39 20.89 7.03 -6.04
N GLY A 40 20.15 6.32 -5.17
CA GLY A 40 20.69 5.42 -4.14
C GLY A 40 21.36 6.10 -2.95
N SER A 41 21.32 7.43 -2.85
CA SER A 41 22.01 8.19 -1.80
C SER A 41 21.12 9.18 -1.07
N THR A 42 20.11 9.74 -1.74
CA THR A 42 19.16 10.67 -1.14
C THR A 42 17.99 9.87 -0.58
N LEU A 43 17.65 10.04 0.69
CA LEU A 43 16.46 9.41 1.27
C LEU A 43 15.19 9.88 0.55
N LEU A 44 14.09 9.14 0.70
CA LEU A 44 12.81 9.56 0.16
C LEU A 44 12.47 11.00 0.56
N ASN A 45 12.05 11.79 -0.42
CA ASN A 45 11.71 13.18 -0.20
C ASN A 45 10.37 13.31 0.57
N PRO A 46 10.12 14.46 1.23
CA PRO A 46 8.80 14.78 1.76
C PRO A 46 7.73 14.69 0.67
N ASN A 47 6.49 14.43 1.07
CA ASN A 47 5.34 14.21 0.17
C ASN A 47 5.45 12.95 -0.71
N THR A 48 6.30 11.99 -0.33
CA THR A 48 6.27 10.67 -0.97
C THR A 48 4.92 9.99 -0.72
N GLU A 49 4.32 9.46 -1.78
CA GLU A 49 3.04 8.78 -1.78
C GLU A 49 3.23 7.27 -1.86
N PHE A 50 2.49 6.57 -1.03
CA PHE A 50 2.44 5.11 -0.98
C PHE A 50 1.01 4.67 -1.29
N TYR A 51 0.87 3.75 -2.24
CA TYR A 51 -0.40 3.14 -2.61
C TYR A 51 -0.30 1.64 -2.42
N ILE A 52 -1.09 1.10 -1.50
CA ILE A 52 -1.19 -0.34 -1.25
C ILE A 52 -2.34 -0.90 -2.05
N GLY A 53 -2.15 -2.06 -2.64
CA GLY A 53 -3.17 -2.67 -3.46
C GLY A 53 -2.66 -3.89 -4.21
N THR A 54 -3.23 -4.11 -5.39
CA THR A 54 -2.87 -5.26 -6.22
C THR A 54 -2.96 -4.95 -7.72
N PHE A 55 -2.02 -5.51 -8.49
CA PHE A 55 -2.06 -5.55 -9.96
C PHE A 55 -2.93 -6.70 -10.50
N ASP A 56 -3.68 -7.39 -9.63
CA ASP A 56 -4.68 -8.40 -9.97
C ASP A 56 -4.14 -9.53 -10.88
N GLY A 57 -3.14 -10.25 -10.37
CA GLY A 57 -2.61 -11.45 -11.02
C GLY A 57 -1.61 -11.18 -12.16
N LYS A 58 -1.23 -9.92 -12.42
CA LYS A 58 -0.09 -9.63 -13.31
C LYS A 58 1.21 -10.18 -12.72
N THR A 59 2.03 -10.77 -13.59
CA THR A 59 3.39 -11.20 -13.29
C THR A 59 4.34 -10.01 -13.12
N THR A 60 5.50 -10.22 -12.49
CA THR A 60 6.56 -9.21 -12.34
C THR A 60 6.95 -8.57 -13.68
N SER A 61 7.10 -9.37 -14.74
CA SER A 61 7.46 -8.86 -16.07
C SER A 61 6.36 -8.01 -16.69
N GLN A 62 5.09 -8.40 -16.51
CA GLN A 62 3.96 -7.59 -16.95
C GLN A 62 3.88 -6.27 -16.19
N ILE A 63 4.13 -6.25 -14.88
CA ILE A 63 4.17 -5.01 -14.09
C ILE A 63 5.33 -4.12 -14.55
N GLN A 64 6.52 -4.68 -14.75
CA GLN A 64 7.67 -3.94 -15.26
C GLN A 64 7.41 -3.34 -16.65
N SER A 65 6.66 -4.03 -17.51
CA SER A 65 6.31 -3.54 -18.86
C SER A 65 5.40 -2.31 -18.87
N LEU A 66 4.77 -1.97 -17.73
CA LEU A 66 3.99 -0.73 -17.59
C LEU A 66 4.89 0.52 -17.57
N ILE A 67 6.17 0.34 -17.23
CA ILE A 67 7.15 1.42 -17.14
C ILE A 67 7.87 1.54 -18.48
N THR A 68 7.67 2.68 -19.12
CA THR A 68 8.21 3.02 -20.42
C THR A 68 9.17 4.21 -20.32
N ALA A 69 9.82 4.53 -21.44
CA ALA A 69 10.64 5.74 -21.54
C ALA A 69 9.79 7.04 -21.54
N ASP A 70 8.50 6.96 -21.87
CA ASP A 70 7.59 8.11 -21.80
C ASP A 70 7.04 8.22 -20.38
N SER A 71 7.66 9.11 -19.59
CA SER A 71 7.23 9.38 -18.22
C SER A 71 5.75 9.72 -18.14
N THR A 72 5.20 10.42 -19.14
CA THR A 72 3.80 10.89 -19.17
C THR A 72 2.80 9.75 -19.16
N GLN A 73 3.16 8.61 -19.75
CA GLN A 73 2.29 7.44 -19.81
C GLN A 73 2.41 6.55 -18.57
N ASN A 74 3.55 6.58 -17.89
CA ASN A 74 3.83 5.65 -16.80
C ASN A 74 2.78 5.72 -15.68
N HIS A 75 2.42 6.93 -15.21
CA HIS A 75 1.39 7.09 -14.17
C HIS A 75 0.05 6.49 -14.61
N TYR A 76 -0.37 6.76 -15.85
CA TYR A 76 -1.60 6.20 -16.42
C TYR A 76 -1.55 4.68 -16.54
N ASN A 77 -0.45 4.11 -17.05
CA ASN A 77 -0.28 2.67 -17.22
C ASN A 77 -0.38 1.92 -15.88
N ILE A 78 0.17 2.50 -14.82
CA ILE A 78 0.13 1.94 -13.48
C ILE A 78 -1.28 1.99 -12.92
N PHE A 79 -1.90 3.18 -12.84
CA PHE A 79 -3.20 3.33 -12.20
C PHE A 79 -4.38 2.79 -13.02
N SER A 80 -4.21 2.57 -14.33
CA SER A 80 -5.16 1.78 -15.12
C SER A 80 -5.06 0.27 -14.87
N SER A 81 -3.95 -0.18 -14.28
CA SER A 81 -3.65 -1.60 -14.02
C SER A 81 -3.62 -1.96 -12.53
N PHE A 82 -3.75 -0.99 -11.64
CA PHE A 82 -3.56 -1.15 -10.20
C PHE A 82 -4.83 -0.81 -9.44
N ASN A 83 -5.34 -1.77 -8.67
CA ASN A 83 -6.46 -1.55 -7.77
C ASN A 83 -5.93 -1.09 -6.42
N ILE A 84 -6.41 0.05 -5.92
CA ILE A 84 -5.91 0.68 -4.70
C ILE A 84 -6.80 0.26 -3.54
N LEU A 85 -6.21 -0.32 -2.50
CA LEU A 85 -6.85 -0.59 -1.21
C LEU A 85 -6.75 0.64 -0.31
N ALA A 86 -5.56 1.22 -0.21
CA ALA A 86 -5.31 2.41 0.59
C ALA A 86 -4.11 3.22 0.07
N SER A 87 -4.04 4.47 0.51
CA SER A 87 -2.99 5.40 0.17
C SER A 87 -2.58 6.26 1.37
N TYR A 88 -1.29 6.58 1.43
CA TYR A 88 -0.71 7.42 2.48
C TYR A 88 0.38 8.31 1.89
N ARG A 89 0.42 9.56 2.35
CA ARG A 89 1.47 10.52 1.97
C ARG A 89 2.30 10.86 3.20
N THR A 90 3.59 10.55 3.14
CA THR A 90 4.51 10.80 4.25
C THR A 90 5.13 12.20 4.18
N GLN A 91 5.47 12.75 5.34
CA GLN A 91 6.25 13.98 5.47
C GLN A 91 7.73 13.69 5.80
N THR A 92 8.06 12.44 6.12
CA THR A 92 9.39 11.97 6.50
C THR A 92 9.78 10.75 5.68
N SER A 93 11.09 10.49 5.53
CA SER A 93 11.57 9.28 4.84
C SER A 93 11.19 8.00 5.58
N ASP A 94 11.08 8.09 6.91
CA ASP A 94 10.85 6.95 7.80
C ASP A 94 9.43 7.04 8.37
N PHE A 95 8.66 5.95 8.26
CA PHE A 95 7.29 5.90 8.76
C PHE A 95 6.82 4.48 9.08
N GLY A 96 5.77 4.41 9.89
CA GLY A 96 4.93 3.23 10.10
C GLY A 96 3.48 3.68 10.15
N VAL A 97 2.64 3.15 9.26
CA VAL A 97 1.22 3.49 9.17
C VAL A 97 0.38 2.22 9.23
N VAL A 98 -0.71 2.30 9.98
CA VAL A 98 -1.71 1.23 10.05
C VAL A 98 -2.92 1.68 9.26
N PHE A 99 -3.34 0.86 8.30
CA PHE A 99 -4.59 1.01 7.59
C PHE A 99 -5.65 0.09 8.16
N GLY A 100 -6.91 0.51 8.18
CA GLY A 100 -8.02 -0.29 8.69
C GLY A 100 -9.36 0.10 8.07
N PRO A 101 -10.46 -0.56 8.45
CA PRO A 101 -11.79 -0.30 7.87
C PRO A 101 -12.36 1.08 8.20
N GLN A 102 -11.88 1.73 9.27
CA GLN A 102 -12.34 3.04 9.73
C GLN A 102 -11.14 3.87 10.16
N ASP A 103 -11.18 5.17 9.85
CA ASP A 103 -10.25 6.15 10.39
C ASP A 103 -10.47 6.30 11.90
N GLY A 104 -9.38 6.44 12.67
CA GLY A 104 -9.49 6.75 14.09
C GLY A 104 -8.19 6.66 14.88
N GLU A 105 -8.24 7.16 16.11
CA GLU A 105 -7.17 6.97 17.09
C GLU A 105 -7.38 5.66 17.85
N THR A 106 -6.30 4.89 17.99
CA THR A 106 -6.27 3.67 18.80
C THR A 106 -5.27 3.83 19.95
N GLU A 107 -5.31 2.93 20.93
CA GLU A 107 -4.33 2.90 22.03
C GLU A 107 -2.88 2.77 21.52
N THR A 108 -2.69 2.22 20.32
CA THR A 108 -1.39 1.99 19.68
C THR A 108 -1.01 3.04 18.64
N GLY A 109 -1.87 4.01 18.36
CA GLY A 109 -1.63 5.08 17.39
C GLY A 109 -2.79 5.32 16.41
N THR A 110 -2.55 6.19 15.42
CA THR A 110 -3.56 6.56 14.43
C THR A 110 -3.71 5.48 13.35
N VAL A 111 -4.97 5.12 13.07
CA VAL A 111 -5.35 4.23 11.96
C VAL A 111 -5.91 5.09 10.83
N VAL A 112 -5.38 4.87 9.63
CA VAL A 112 -5.91 5.44 8.39
C VAL A 112 -6.93 4.49 7.81
N GLY A 113 -8.13 4.96 7.54
CA GLY A 113 -9.20 4.23 6.89
C GLY A 113 -8.77 3.79 5.49
N PHE A 114 -9.27 2.64 5.05
CA PHE A 114 -9.14 2.22 3.66
C PHE A 114 -9.80 3.27 2.76
N ASN A 115 -8.96 4.05 2.08
CA ASN A 115 -9.34 5.20 1.25
C ASN A 115 -9.13 4.92 -0.26
N GLY A 116 -9.00 3.64 -0.61
CA GLY A 116 -8.80 3.18 -1.98
C GLY A 116 -10.06 3.24 -2.85
N ASN A 117 -9.90 2.83 -4.12
CA ASN A 117 -10.95 2.88 -5.14
C ASN A 117 -11.74 1.57 -5.29
N THR A 118 -11.36 0.53 -4.53
CA THR A 118 -11.88 -0.83 -4.66
C THR A 118 -12.27 -1.37 -3.29
N PRO A 119 -13.38 -2.12 -3.14
CA PRO A 119 -13.77 -2.68 -1.84
C PRO A 119 -12.74 -3.69 -1.32
N VAL A 120 -12.54 -3.74 0.00
CA VAL A 120 -11.56 -4.61 0.68
C VAL A 120 -11.71 -6.09 0.28
N SER A 121 -12.95 -6.57 0.13
CA SER A 121 -13.25 -7.95 -0.25
C SER A 121 -12.67 -8.36 -1.61
N PHE A 122 -12.44 -7.41 -2.52
CA PHE A 122 -11.77 -7.69 -3.79
C PHE A 122 -10.34 -8.17 -3.58
N PHE A 123 -9.64 -7.66 -2.57
CA PHE A 123 -8.23 -7.95 -2.36
C PHE A 123 -8.00 -9.34 -1.76
N ASN A 124 -9.04 -10.02 -1.27
CA ASN A 124 -8.90 -11.32 -0.62
C ASN A 124 -8.19 -12.34 -1.53
N ASN A 125 -7.17 -12.98 -0.97
CA ASN A 125 -6.31 -13.95 -1.65
C ASN A 125 -5.61 -13.40 -2.91
N LYS A 126 -5.37 -12.09 -2.98
CA LYS A 126 -4.57 -11.46 -4.05
C LYS A 126 -3.23 -11.00 -3.50
N ALA A 127 -2.18 -11.16 -4.29
CA ALA A 127 -0.84 -10.72 -3.92
C ALA A 127 -0.83 -9.22 -3.61
N MET A 128 -0.20 -8.84 -2.49
CA MET A 128 -0.06 -7.45 -2.08
C MET A 128 1.12 -6.78 -2.78
N GLN A 129 0.89 -5.57 -3.27
CA GLN A 129 1.94 -4.68 -3.76
C GLN A 129 1.78 -3.27 -3.19
N VAL A 130 2.90 -2.56 -3.16
CA VAL A 130 2.99 -1.15 -2.85
C VAL A 130 3.62 -0.42 -4.03
N VAL A 131 2.93 0.60 -4.53
CA VAL A 131 3.46 1.58 -5.47
C VAL A 131 3.92 2.79 -4.67
N VAL A 132 5.13 3.25 -4.93
CA VAL A 132 5.76 4.38 -4.27
C VAL A 132 6.04 5.45 -5.31
N PHE A 133 5.57 6.67 -5.07
CA PHE A 133 5.91 7.84 -5.87
C PHE A 133 6.55 8.91 -5.01
N SER A 134 7.76 9.36 -5.35
CA SER A 134 8.44 10.41 -4.59
C SER A 134 8.77 11.61 -5.49
N PRO A 135 8.43 12.85 -5.10
CA PRO A 135 8.75 14.03 -5.88
C PRO A 135 10.26 14.21 -6.02
N VAL A 136 10.74 14.49 -7.23
CA VAL A 136 12.18 14.62 -7.50
C VAL A 136 12.79 15.82 -6.76
N ASP A 137 12.06 16.93 -6.64
CA ASP A 137 12.50 18.17 -5.98
C ASP A 137 11.99 18.33 -4.53
N GLY A 138 11.26 17.34 -4.00
CA GLY A 138 10.63 17.38 -2.67
C GLY A 138 9.34 18.21 -2.54
N ASN A 139 8.89 18.87 -3.60
CA ASN A 139 7.67 19.67 -3.60
C ASN A 139 6.49 18.88 -4.17
N ASN A 140 5.33 18.97 -3.51
CA ASN A 140 4.07 18.44 -4.05
C ASN A 140 3.35 19.53 -4.87
N SER A 141 3.92 19.89 -6.02
CA SER A 141 3.40 20.95 -6.90
C SER A 141 3.08 20.41 -8.29
N PRO A 142 1.93 20.78 -8.89
CA PRO A 142 1.53 20.30 -10.20
C PRO A 142 2.63 20.46 -11.25
N GLY A 143 2.92 19.37 -11.97
CA GLY A 143 3.95 19.33 -13.01
C GLY A 143 5.32 18.86 -12.51
N ASN A 144 5.47 18.58 -11.22
CA ASN A 144 6.66 17.92 -10.73
C ASN A 144 6.75 16.47 -11.24
N LEU A 145 7.97 16.04 -11.56
CA LEU A 145 8.24 14.65 -11.87
C LEU A 145 8.39 13.87 -10.55
N LEU A 146 7.76 12.71 -10.51
CA LEU A 146 7.86 11.75 -9.42
C LEU A 146 8.76 10.59 -9.88
N GLN A 147 9.63 10.09 -9.02
CA GLN A 147 10.26 8.79 -9.22
C GLN A 147 9.38 7.68 -8.71
N ILE A 148 9.52 6.49 -9.29
CA ILE A 148 8.65 5.35 -9.00
C ILE A 148 9.41 4.16 -8.40
N GLY A 149 8.81 3.50 -7.42
CA GLY A 149 9.11 2.12 -7.04
C GLY A 149 7.85 1.27 -6.97
N ILE A 150 7.99 -0.03 -7.24
CA ILE A 150 6.90 -1.01 -7.08
C ILE A 150 7.48 -2.21 -6.35
N TYR A 151 6.85 -2.61 -5.26
CA TYR A 151 7.34 -3.66 -4.38
C TYR A 151 6.21 -4.63 -4.06
N GLY A 152 6.50 -5.93 -4.10
CA GLY A 152 5.57 -6.97 -3.66
C GLY A 152 5.88 -7.43 -2.24
N ALA A 153 4.84 -7.77 -1.48
CA ALA A 153 5.03 -8.50 -0.23
C ALA A 153 5.49 -9.91 -0.56
N TYR A 154 6.54 -10.38 0.11
CA TYR A 154 7.20 -11.63 -0.25
C TYR A 154 7.66 -12.38 0.99
N ASP A 155 7.31 -13.65 1.03
CA ASP A 155 7.84 -14.61 2.00
C ASP A 155 9.11 -15.22 1.41
N PHE A 156 10.26 -14.86 1.99
CA PHE A 156 11.56 -15.34 1.53
C PHE A 156 11.82 -16.81 1.90
N GLY A 157 11.17 -17.33 2.94
CA GLY A 157 11.29 -18.73 3.36
C GLY A 157 10.52 -19.66 2.43
N ALA A 158 9.30 -19.27 2.04
CA ALA A 158 8.47 -20.00 1.09
C ALA A 158 8.79 -19.68 -0.37
N GLY A 159 9.51 -18.58 -0.64
CA GLY A 159 9.81 -18.12 -2.00
C GLY A 159 8.58 -17.67 -2.78
N ALA A 160 7.57 -17.13 -2.09
CA ALA A 160 6.26 -16.82 -2.68
C ALA A 160 5.78 -15.41 -2.34
N ALA A 161 4.90 -14.86 -3.19
CA ALA A 161 4.22 -13.61 -2.89
C ALA A 161 3.23 -13.80 -1.75
N VAL A 162 3.13 -12.80 -0.86
CA VAL A 162 2.15 -12.81 0.23
C VAL A 162 0.85 -12.21 -0.26
N ASN A 163 -0.24 -12.95 -0.03
CA ASN A 163 -1.58 -12.52 -0.39
C ASN A 163 -2.20 -11.71 0.75
N PHE A 164 -3.04 -10.75 0.38
CA PHE A 164 -3.93 -10.08 1.31
C PHE A 164 -4.99 -11.08 1.76
N MET A 165 -5.10 -11.28 3.07
CA MET A 165 -6.02 -12.25 3.64
C MET A 165 -7.17 -11.54 4.33
N THR A 166 -8.39 -12.00 4.06
CA THR A 166 -9.60 -11.50 4.72
C THR A 166 -10.31 -12.48 5.65
N SER A 167 -9.61 -13.52 6.11
CA SER A 167 -10.20 -14.69 6.78
C SER A 167 -10.77 -14.38 8.17
N ASP A 168 -10.12 -13.51 8.94
CA ASP A 168 -10.51 -13.14 10.30
C ASP A 168 -10.33 -11.63 10.52
N VAL A 169 -11.01 -11.08 11.54
CA VAL A 169 -10.86 -9.69 12.01
C VAL A 169 -9.62 -9.49 12.89
N SER A 170 -8.97 -10.59 13.28
CA SER A 170 -7.66 -10.59 13.96
C SER A 170 -6.48 -10.70 12.99
N ASP A 171 -6.75 -10.92 11.69
CA ASP A 171 -5.70 -11.01 10.68
C ASP A 171 -5.08 -9.63 10.42
N VAL A 172 -3.78 -9.51 10.72
CA VAL A 172 -2.97 -8.32 10.45
C VAL A 172 -2.11 -8.58 9.22
N ASN A 173 -2.41 -7.90 8.12
CA ASN A 173 -1.61 -7.99 6.90
C ASN A 173 -0.41 -7.04 7.04
N SER A 174 0.80 -7.55 7.22
CA SER A 174 1.98 -6.69 7.37
C SER A 174 2.77 -6.61 6.07
N PHE A 175 3.04 -5.37 5.64
CA PHE A 175 3.96 -5.04 4.56
C PHE A 175 5.11 -4.22 5.12
N ALA A 176 6.27 -4.85 5.27
CA ALA A 176 7.48 -4.18 5.72
C ALA A 176 8.49 -4.06 4.58
N PHE A 177 9.06 -2.86 4.41
CA PHE A 177 10.27 -2.68 3.61
C PHE A 177 11.46 -3.27 4.37
N ALA A 178 11.56 -4.59 4.26
CA ALA A 178 12.56 -5.42 4.89
C ALA A 178 13.21 -6.30 3.84
N THR A 179 14.52 -6.35 3.84
CA THR A 179 15.29 -7.27 2.99
C THR A 179 15.31 -8.68 3.57
N SER A 180 15.56 -9.67 2.70
CA SER A 180 15.71 -11.07 3.10
C SER A 180 16.68 -11.27 4.25
N ASP A 181 17.79 -10.51 4.30
CA ASP A 181 18.79 -10.63 5.35
C ASP A 181 18.27 -10.10 6.69
N LEU A 182 17.47 -9.03 6.66
CA LEU A 182 16.90 -8.41 7.85
C LEU A 182 15.85 -9.33 8.51
N VAL A 183 15.11 -10.10 7.71
CA VAL A 183 14.06 -11.00 8.19
C VAL A 183 14.51 -12.46 8.29
N ALA A 184 15.80 -12.76 8.06
CA ALA A 184 16.31 -14.13 8.02
C ALA A 184 16.11 -14.92 9.33
N GLY A 185 16.05 -14.21 10.47
CA GLY A 185 15.79 -14.79 11.80
C GLY A 185 14.32 -14.86 12.19
N ASP A 186 13.41 -14.28 11.41
CA ASP A 186 11.97 -14.33 11.65
C ASP A 186 11.42 -15.68 11.14
N PRO A 187 10.58 -16.41 11.90
CA PRO A 187 9.93 -17.63 11.43
C PRO A 187 9.15 -17.49 10.11
N ALA A 188 8.59 -16.32 9.83
CA ALA A 188 7.80 -16.05 8.63
C ALA A 188 8.63 -15.47 7.48
N GLN A 189 9.82 -14.90 7.75
CA GLN A 189 10.71 -14.29 6.76
C GLN A 189 10.00 -13.37 5.73
N ILE A 190 9.00 -12.58 6.18
CA ILE A 190 8.19 -11.73 5.29
C ILE A 190 8.82 -10.34 5.16
N GLY A 191 9.04 -9.90 3.93
CA GLY A 191 9.49 -8.54 3.63
C GLY A 191 9.01 -8.03 2.27
N ALA A 192 9.69 -7.02 1.76
CA ALA A 192 9.38 -6.40 0.47
C ALA A 192 10.38 -6.86 -0.58
N LYS A 193 9.89 -7.25 -1.76
CA LYS A 193 10.72 -7.59 -2.92
C LYS A 193 10.47 -6.60 -4.05
N ALA A 194 11.52 -5.96 -4.54
CA ALA A 194 11.42 -5.02 -5.65
C ALA A 194 10.93 -5.70 -6.94
N ILE A 195 9.93 -5.07 -7.57
CA ILE A 195 9.46 -5.32 -8.94
C ILE A 195 9.99 -4.22 -9.84
N VAL A 196 9.88 -2.97 -9.40
CA VAL A 196 10.50 -1.77 -10.01
C VAL A 196 11.27 -1.03 -8.92
N GLY A 197 12.52 -0.67 -9.19
CA GLY A 197 13.48 -0.19 -8.19
C GLY A 197 14.39 -1.32 -7.72
N THR A 198 14.97 -1.19 -6.52
CA THR A 198 15.88 -2.18 -5.92
C THR A 198 15.54 -2.45 -4.46
N GLY A 199 16.05 -3.58 -3.94
CA GLY A 199 15.87 -4.01 -2.56
C GLY A 199 14.99 -5.25 -2.44
N GLY A 200 15.18 -6.01 -1.35
CA GLY A 200 14.45 -7.23 -1.04
C GLY A 200 15.26 -8.52 -1.15
N PRO A 201 16.06 -8.76 -2.21
CA PRO A 201 16.92 -9.94 -2.30
C PRO A 201 17.96 -10.01 -1.18
N ALA A 202 18.46 -11.22 -0.90
CA ALA A 202 19.63 -11.42 -0.06
C ALA A 202 20.84 -10.64 -0.60
N GLY A 203 21.64 -10.07 0.30
CA GLY A 203 22.77 -9.20 0.00
C GLY A 203 22.42 -7.74 -0.34
N THR A 204 21.13 -7.35 -0.29
CA THR A 204 20.73 -5.95 -0.43
C THR A 204 20.66 -5.27 0.93
N SER A 205 21.29 -4.09 1.06
CA SER A 205 21.34 -3.33 2.32
C SER A 205 20.32 -2.18 2.40
N SER A 206 19.61 -1.88 1.31
CA SER A 206 18.62 -0.80 1.24
C SER A 206 17.62 -0.97 0.10
N PHE A 207 16.58 -0.14 0.13
CA PHE A 207 15.63 0.03 -0.97
C PHE A 207 15.92 1.32 -1.74
N SER A 208 15.70 1.32 -3.06
CA SER A 208 15.69 2.56 -3.83
C SER A 208 14.70 2.55 -4.97
N LEU A 209 14.10 3.71 -5.25
CA LEU A 209 13.22 3.90 -6.40
C LEU A 209 13.97 3.67 -7.73
N SER A 210 13.21 3.52 -8.81
CA SER A 210 13.74 3.56 -10.17
C SER A 210 14.10 5.00 -10.55
N THR A 211 15.08 5.16 -11.44
CA THR A 211 15.36 6.44 -12.11
C THR A 211 14.31 6.82 -13.15
N ALA A 212 13.40 5.89 -13.49
CA ALA A 212 12.24 6.20 -14.29
C ALA A 212 11.36 7.22 -13.55
N THR A 213 10.89 8.22 -14.28
CA THR A 213 10.01 9.26 -13.75
C THR A 213 8.59 9.13 -14.28
N VAL A 214 7.64 9.71 -13.56
CA VAL A 214 6.24 9.86 -13.96
C VAL A 214 5.78 11.28 -13.59
N PRO A 215 5.01 12.00 -14.41
CA PRO A 215 4.42 13.26 -13.98
C PRO A 215 3.43 13.06 -12.83
N GLU A 216 3.37 14.02 -11.91
CA GLU A 216 2.24 14.12 -10.99
C GLU A 216 0.92 14.26 -11.80
N PRO A 217 -0.20 13.66 -11.37
CA PRO A 217 -1.48 13.86 -12.01
C PRO A 217 -1.82 15.34 -12.05
N SER A 218 -1.82 15.92 -13.25
CA SER A 218 -2.22 17.32 -13.42
C SER A 218 -3.66 17.50 -12.90
N SER A 219 -3.95 18.62 -12.23
CA SER A 219 -5.28 18.92 -11.68
C SER A 219 -6.41 18.85 -12.73
N ALA A 220 -6.07 18.91 -14.02
CA ALA A 220 -6.99 18.67 -15.14
C ALA A 220 -7.51 17.22 -15.21
N SER A 221 -6.71 16.24 -14.79
CA SER A 221 -7.04 14.80 -14.75
C SER A 221 -8.12 14.51 -13.70
N LEU A 222 -8.02 15.15 -12.52
CA LEU A 222 -9.05 15.14 -11.47
C LEU A 222 -10.34 15.84 -11.93
N LEU A 223 -10.23 16.90 -12.73
CA LEU A 223 -11.38 17.63 -13.27
C LEU A 223 -12.12 16.80 -14.34
N LEU A 224 -11.41 16.00 -15.14
CA LEU A 224 -12.01 15.03 -16.08
C LEU A 224 -12.69 13.85 -15.36
N LEU A 225 -12.09 13.31 -14.30
CA LEU A 225 -12.71 12.30 -13.45
C LEU A 225 -13.95 12.85 -12.72
N GLY A 226 -13.86 14.05 -12.14
CA GLY A 226 -15.01 14.74 -11.54
C GLY A 226 -16.12 15.06 -12.53
N ALA A 227 -15.78 15.46 -13.76
CA ALA A 227 -16.76 15.72 -14.81
C ALA A 227 -17.44 14.43 -15.30
N SER A 228 -16.70 13.32 -15.44
CA SER A 228 -17.27 12.02 -15.80
C SER A 228 -18.19 11.45 -14.70
N ALA A 229 -17.82 11.62 -13.42
CA ALA A 229 -18.66 11.25 -12.29
C ALA A 229 -19.97 12.06 -12.24
N LEU A 230 -19.92 13.37 -12.48
CA LEU A 230 -21.11 14.23 -12.58
C LEU A 230 -22.00 13.87 -13.78
N VAL A 231 -21.42 13.52 -14.93
CA VAL A 231 -22.18 13.07 -16.10
C VAL A 231 -22.84 11.71 -15.86
N ALA A 232 -22.15 10.78 -15.17
CA ALA A 232 -22.71 9.48 -14.78
C ALA A 232 -23.86 9.63 -13.77
N LEU A 233 -23.70 10.48 -12.74
CA LEU A 233 -24.76 10.85 -11.78
C LEU A 233 -25.96 11.48 -12.49
N ARG A 234 -25.75 12.36 -13.46
CA ARG A 234 -26.82 12.99 -14.23
C ARG A 234 -27.56 12.01 -15.13
N ARG A 235 -26.89 10.99 -15.67
CA ARG A 235 -27.51 9.90 -16.44
C ARG A 235 -28.33 8.96 -15.56
N LEU A 236 -27.84 8.62 -14.36
CA LEU A 236 -28.60 7.84 -13.38
C LEU A 236 -29.89 8.54 -12.94
N ARG A 237 -29.84 9.86 -12.72
CA ARG A 237 -31.02 10.64 -12.29
C ARG A 237 -32.09 10.83 -13.37
N LYS A 238 -31.79 10.53 -14.64
CA LYS A 238 -32.74 10.63 -15.76
C LYS A 238 -33.49 9.32 -16.06
N ASN A 239 -33.05 8.21 -15.47
CA ASN A 239 -33.63 6.88 -15.66
C ASN A 239 -34.46 6.41 -14.45
N VAL A 240 -34.85 7.34 -13.57
CA VAL A 240 -35.81 7.14 -12.46
C VAL A 240 -37.03 8.02 -12.71
#